data_AF-A0AAV1RLN2-F1
#
_entry.id   AF-A0AAV1RLN2-F1
#
_cell.length_a   1.000
_cell.length_b   1.000
_cell.length_c   1.000
_cell.angle_alpha   90.00
_cell.angle_beta   90.00
_cell.angle_gamma   90.00
#
_symmetry.space_group_name_H-M   'P 1'
#
loop_
_entity.id
_entity.type
_entity.pdbx_description
1 polymer ?
#
loop_
_entity_poly.entity_id
_entity_poly.type
_entity_poly.pdbx_seq_one_letter_code
_entity_poly.pdbx_strand_id
1 'polypeptide(L)'
;MLRLKGKEKQGEISQNAVVLKQKEMKFVKSLAPPLMAALVALSPIGNTPVSLGQTLDIQKGAKLFNRACIGCHDAGGNIIQPGATLFTKDLERNGADTEEEIYRITYFGKGRMPGFGENCTPRGQCTFGPRLQDEEIKLLAQFVKSQADQGWPTIEISQD
;
A
#
# COMPACT_ATOMS: atom_id res chain seq x y z
N MET A 1 4.15 -45.88 56.64
CA MET A 1 3.94 -44.47 56.21
C MET A 1 2.65 -44.40 55.41
N LEU A 2 1.70 -43.60 55.92
CA LEU A 2 0.50 -42.99 55.27
C LEU A 2 -0.46 -43.93 54.50
N ARG A 3 -1.55 -44.43 55.13
CA ARG A 3 -2.93 -43.86 55.22
C ARG A 3 -3.57 -43.53 53.85
N LEU A 4 -4.83 -43.80 53.51
CA LEU A 4 -5.96 -44.70 53.87
C LEU A 4 -7.07 -44.31 52.86
N LYS A 5 -7.89 -45.28 52.40
CA LYS A 5 -9.34 -45.27 52.01
C LYS A 5 -9.97 -43.94 51.51
N GLY A 6 -10.81 -43.85 50.48
CA GLY A 6 -11.79 -44.79 49.92
C GLY A 6 -13.16 -44.09 49.78
N LYS A 7 -13.82 -44.32 48.63
CA LYS A 7 -15.26 -44.27 48.30
C LYS A 7 -16.12 -42.99 48.34
N GLU A 8 -16.78 -42.79 47.17
CA GLU A 8 -18.17 -42.39 46.87
C GLU A 8 -18.94 -41.46 47.82
N LYS A 9 -19.58 -40.42 47.25
CA LYS A 9 -21.04 -40.25 47.37
C LYS A 9 -21.65 -39.23 46.41
N GLN A 10 -22.84 -39.62 45.97
CA GLN A 10 -23.89 -38.90 45.25
C GLN A 10 -24.65 -37.95 46.19
N GLY A 11 -25.24 -36.91 45.62
CA GLY A 11 -26.61 -36.51 45.98
C GLY A 11 -26.79 -35.43 47.06
N GLU A 12 -27.33 -34.30 46.59
CA GLU A 12 -28.45 -33.53 47.16
C GLU A 12 -28.28 -32.62 48.40
N ILE A 13 -28.66 -31.35 48.14
CA ILE A 13 -29.64 -30.51 48.86
C ILE A 13 -29.29 -30.16 50.31
N SER A 14 -28.79 -28.95 50.56
CA SER A 14 -29.52 -27.67 50.76
C SER A 14 -29.83 -27.38 52.23
N GLN A 15 -29.87 -26.07 52.51
CA GLN A 15 -30.32 -25.40 53.73
C GLN A 15 -29.29 -25.33 54.88
N ASN A 16 -28.80 -24.12 55.17
CA ASN A 16 -29.27 -23.36 56.33
C ASN A 16 -28.62 -21.97 56.41
N ALA A 17 -29.43 -21.03 56.84
CA ALA A 17 -29.15 -19.60 56.98
C ALA A 17 -28.17 -19.30 58.12
N VAL A 18 -27.31 -18.29 57.95
CA VAL A 18 -26.90 -17.39 59.04
C VAL A 18 -26.71 -15.97 58.49
N VAL A 19 -27.16 -15.03 59.30
CA VAL A 19 -27.47 -13.62 59.08
C VAL A 19 -26.24 -12.70 59.32
N LEU A 20 -26.36 -11.47 58.80
CA LEU A 20 -25.60 -10.22 59.05
C LEU A 20 -24.36 -9.91 58.19
N LYS A 21 -24.55 -9.00 57.22
CA LYS A 21 -24.10 -7.62 57.44
C LYS A 21 -24.89 -6.63 56.56
N GLN A 22 -25.62 -5.75 57.23
CA GLN A 22 -26.35 -4.62 56.68
C GLN A 22 -25.37 -3.53 56.24
N LYS A 23 -25.60 -2.96 55.05
CA LYS A 23 -25.26 -1.56 54.79
C LYS A 23 -26.34 -0.93 53.93
N GLU A 24 -27.22 -0.23 54.65
CA GLU A 24 -27.88 1.05 54.39
C GLU A 24 -28.28 1.47 52.96
N MET A 25 -29.49 2.01 52.93
CA MET A 25 -30.42 2.18 51.82
C MET A 25 -30.28 3.49 51.04
N LYS A 26 -31.11 3.57 49.98
CA LYS A 26 -31.66 4.75 49.25
C LYS A 26 -30.87 5.04 47.96
N PHE A 27 -31.51 5.19 46.80
CA PHE A 27 -32.60 6.12 46.53
C PHE A 27 -33.37 5.72 45.25
N VAL A 28 -34.51 6.36 45.08
CA VAL A 28 -35.73 5.97 44.37
C VAL A 28 -35.66 5.78 42.85
N LYS A 29 -36.53 4.90 42.33
CA LYS A 29 -36.91 4.80 40.91
C LYS A 29 -37.68 6.07 40.50
N SER A 30 -37.28 6.71 39.40
CA SER A 30 -38.11 7.69 38.68
C SER A 30 -37.90 7.57 37.17
N LEU A 31 -38.96 7.88 36.43
CA LEU A 31 -39.28 7.59 35.03
C LEU A 31 -38.38 8.31 34.00
N ALA A 32 -37.90 7.53 33.01
CA ALA A 32 -37.72 7.83 31.56
C ALA A 32 -36.80 9.02 31.10
N PRO A 33 -36.27 8.96 29.84
CA PRO A 33 -34.92 9.42 29.48
C PRO A 33 -34.86 10.77 28.71
N PRO A 34 -33.65 11.28 28.46
CA PRO A 34 -33.30 11.72 27.12
C PRO A 34 -32.17 10.87 26.54
N LEU A 35 -32.40 10.39 25.32
CA LEU A 35 -31.40 9.89 24.38
C LEU A 35 -30.16 10.79 24.40
N MET A 36 -29.06 10.34 25.00
CA MET A 36 -27.76 10.84 24.61
C MET A 36 -27.33 10.05 23.38
N ALA A 37 -27.51 10.70 22.23
CA ALA A 37 -27.12 10.22 20.93
C ALA A 37 -25.67 9.71 20.97
N ALA A 38 -25.52 8.43 20.67
CA ALA A 38 -24.28 7.90 20.14
C ALA A 38 -23.99 8.62 18.82
N LEU A 39 -22.97 9.47 18.80
CA LEU A 39 -22.28 9.88 17.59
C LEU A 39 -20.80 9.60 17.80
N VAL A 40 -20.45 8.32 17.70
CA VAL A 40 -19.09 7.95 17.30
C VAL A 40 -18.94 8.52 15.90
N ALA A 41 -18.22 9.62 15.77
CA ALA A 41 -17.87 10.19 14.48
C ALA A 41 -17.01 9.18 13.71
N LEU A 42 -17.67 8.33 12.91
CA LEU A 42 -16.99 7.65 11.80
C LEU A 42 -16.67 8.73 10.77
N SER A 43 -15.57 9.45 10.99
CA SER A 43 -14.91 10.20 9.93
C SER A 43 -14.44 9.17 8.89
N PRO A 44 -14.84 9.27 7.60
CA PRO A 44 -14.26 8.44 6.57
C PRO A 44 -12.77 8.76 6.50
N ILE A 45 -11.94 7.77 6.78
CA ILE A 45 -10.49 7.83 6.65
C ILE A 45 -10.17 7.98 5.15
N GLY A 46 -9.53 9.09 4.81
CA GLY A 46 -8.46 9.16 3.81
C GLY A 46 -8.84 8.99 2.33
N ASN A 47 -9.40 10.04 1.72
CA ASN A 47 -9.17 10.30 0.29
C ASN A 47 -8.64 11.74 0.17
N THR A 48 -7.33 11.92 0.23
CA THR A 48 -6.72 13.21 -0.11
C THR A 48 -6.98 13.49 -1.58
N PRO A 49 -7.60 14.61 -1.97
CA PRO A 49 -7.80 14.92 -3.37
C PRO A 49 -6.42 15.08 -4.04
N VAL A 50 -6.15 14.26 -5.05
CA VAL A 50 -4.98 14.42 -5.92
C VAL A 50 -5.06 15.81 -6.54
N SER A 51 -4.00 16.61 -6.41
CA SER A 51 -3.95 17.95 -6.98
C SER A 51 -4.02 17.88 -8.51
N LEU A 52 -4.59 18.91 -9.15
CA LEU A 52 -4.62 19.04 -10.60
C LEU A 52 -3.21 18.90 -11.21
N GLY A 53 -2.18 19.46 -10.54
CA GLY A 53 -0.79 19.35 -10.98
C GLY A 53 -0.30 17.90 -11.05
N GLN A 54 -0.56 17.11 -10.00
CA GLN A 54 -0.17 15.70 -9.96
C GLN A 54 -0.89 14.89 -11.03
N THR A 55 -2.17 15.20 -11.32
CA THR A 55 -2.90 14.54 -12.41
C THR A 55 -2.29 14.85 -13.78
N LEU A 56 -1.91 16.11 -14.02
CA LEU A 56 -1.25 16.51 -15.26
C LEU A 56 0.12 15.82 -15.44
N ASP A 57 0.89 15.69 -14.37
CA ASP A 57 2.20 15.07 -14.43
C ASP A 57 2.11 13.55 -14.65
N ILE A 58 1.12 12.88 -14.08
CA ILE A 58 0.82 11.47 -14.41
C ILE A 58 0.42 11.31 -15.88
N GLN A 59 -0.39 12.21 -16.45
CA GLN A 59 -0.75 12.18 -17.87
C GLN A 59 0.44 12.42 -18.80
N LYS A 60 1.32 13.37 -18.45
CA LYS A 60 2.60 13.55 -19.17
C LYS A 60 3.47 12.31 -19.06
N GLY A 61 3.63 11.77 -17.86
CA GLY A 61 4.38 10.53 -17.59
C GLY A 61 3.86 9.36 -18.42
N ALA A 62 2.54 9.17 -18.51
CA ALA A 62 1.92 8.14 -19.34
C ALA A 62 2.23 8.33 -20.84
N LYS A 63 2.11 9.55 -21.37
CA LYS A 63 2.47 9.86 -22.76
C LYS A 63 3.95 9.61 -23.04
N LEU A 64 4.83 10.01 -22.11
CA LEU A 64 6.27 9.77 -22.18
C LEU A 64 6.59 8.26 -22.16
N PHE A 65 5.94 7.51 -21.28
CA PHE A 65 6.12 6.07 -21.14
C PHE A 65 5.68 5.33 -22.40
N ASN A 66 4.54 5.73 -22.99
CA ASN A 66 4.05 5.16 -24.24
C ASN A 66 4.96 5.40 -25.44
N ARG A 67 5.70 6.52 -25.49
CA ARG A 67 6.64 6.75 -26.60
C ARG A 67 8.00 6.08 -26.40
N ALA A 68 8.42 5.80 -25.16
CA ALA A 68 9.81 5.43 -24.86
C ALA A 68 9.98 4.03 -24.26
N CYS A 69 8.98 3.51 -23.55
CA CYS A 69 9.16 2.39 -22.62
C CYS A 69 8.34 1.15 -22.99
N ILE A 70 7.15 1.33 -23.58
CA ILE A 70 6.21 0.22 -23.85
C ILE A 70 6.78 -0.85 -24.78
N GLY A 71 7.75 -0.50 -25.62
CA GLY A 71 8.42 -1.47 -26.49
C GLY A 71 9.06 -2.63 -25.72
N CYS A 72 9.43 -2.40 -24.46
CA CYS A 72 9.94 -3.45 -23.56
C CYS A 72 9.06 -3.70 -22.34
N HIS A 73 8.37 -2.67 -21.85
CA HIS A 73 7.66 -2.65 -20.57
C HIS A 73 6.15 -2.42 -20.71
N ASP A 74 5.55 -2.96 -21.76
CA ASP A 74 4.10 -2.89 -21.95
C ASP A 74 3.34 -3.42 -20.73
N ALA A 75 2.29 -2.70 -20.32
CA ALA A 75 1.50 -2.96 -19.11
C ALA A 75 2.33 -3.26 -17.84
N GLY A 76 3.53 -2.68 -17.71
CA GLY A 76 4.43 -2.91 -16.57
C GLY A 76 5.26 -4.19 -16.64
N GLY A 77 5.16 -4.96 -17.73
CA GLY A 77 5.91 -6.18 -17.95
C GLY A 77 7.41 -5.96 -18.25
N ASN A 78 8.07 -7.01 -18.70
CA ASN A 78 9.40 -6.95 -19.29
C ASN A 78 9.58 -8.09 -20.28
N ILE A 79 9.54 -7.80 -21.58
CA ILE A 79 9.65 -8.83 -22.63
C ILE A 79 11.09 -9.37 -22.79
N ILE A 80 12.08 -8.65 -22.25
CA ILE A 80 13.50 -8.95 -22.44
C ILE A 80 14.06 -9.78 -21.28
N GLN A 81 13.60 -9.56 -20.06
CA GLN A 81 14.12 -10.21 -18.86
C GLN A 81 13.01 -10.58 -17.88
N PRO A 82 12.65 -11.88 -17.79
CA PRO A 82 11.75 -12.38 -16.76
C PRO A 82 12.27 -12.04 -15.36
N GLY A 83 11.36 -11.64 -14.46
CA GLY A 83 11.69 -11.26 -13.09
C GLY A 83 12.33 -9.88 -12.93
N ALA A 84 12.35 -9.07 -13.98
CA ALA A 84 12.71 -7.65 -13.95
C ALA A 84 11.57 -6.78 -14.51
N THR A 85 10.32 -7.12 -14.17
CA THR A 85 9.15 -6.30 -14.51
C THR A 85 9.10 -5.02 -13.67
N LEU A 86 8.21 -4.11 -14.03
CA LEU A 86 7.96 -2.88 -13.27
C LEU A 86 6.88 -3.05 -12.19
N PHE A 87 6.47 -4.29 -11.87
CA PHE A 87 5.59 -4.57 -10.73
C PHE A 87 6.37 -4.50 -9.42
N THR A 88 5.71 -4.04 -8.35
CA THR A 88 6.30 -3.83 -7.01
C THR A 88 7.15 -5.00 -6.53
N LYS A 89 6.65 -6.24 -6.65
CA LYS A 89 7.38 -7.45 -6.24
C LYS A 89 8.74 -7.61 -6.94
N ASP A 90 8.83 -7.25 -8.21
CA ASP A 90 10.08 -7.33 -8.96
C ASP A 90 10.98 -6.13 -8.68
N LEU A 91 10.42 -4.93 -8.55
CA LEU A 91 11.16 -3.73 -8.17
C LEU A 91 11.84 -3.91 -6.80
N GLU A 92 11.08 -4.31 -5.77
CA GLU A 92 11.61 -4.56 -4.41
C GLU A 92 12.70 -5.64 -4.43
N ARG A 93 12.46 -6.76 -5.12
CA ARG A 93 13.42 -7.86 -5.21
C ARG A 93 14.74 -7.44 -5.88
N ASN A 94 14.67 -6.50 -6.82
CA ASN A 94 15.83 -5.98 -7.54
C ASN A 94 16.41 -4.69 -6.92
N GLY A 95 15.88 -4.27 -5.77
CA GLY A 95 16.26 -3.04 -5.06
C GLY A 95 16.05 -1.79 -5.91
N ALA A 96 14.93 -1.70 -6.64
CA ALA A 96 14.56 -0.65 -7.56
C ALA A 96 13.15 -0.08 -7.30
N ASP A 97 12.66 -0.21 -6.08
CA ASP A 97 11.32 0.20 -5.64
C ASP A 97 11.22 1.66 -5.21
N THR A 98 12.31 2.45 -5.29
CA THR A 98 12.25 3.90 -5.03
C THR A 98 12.28 4.70 -6.32
N GLU A 99 11.68 5.90 -6.30
CA GLU A 99 11.67 6.82 -7.44
C GLU A 99 13.11 7.17 -7.87
N GLU A 100 14.01 7.38 -6.91
CA GLU A 100 15.41 7.71 -7.16
C GLU A 100 16.15 6.60 -7.89
N GLU A 101 15.86 5.35 -7.55
CA GLU A 101 16.50 4.21 -8.18
C GLU A 101 15.92 3.93 -9.56
N ILE A 102 14.60 4.08 -9.74
CA ILE A 102 13.95 4.04 -11.06
C ILE A 102 14.53 5.14 -11.96
N TYR A 103 14.70 6.35 -11.43
CA TYR A 103 15.36 7.45 -12.12
C TYR A 103 16.77 7.05 -12.55
N ARG A 104 17.58 6.55 -11.60
CA ARG A 104 18.98 6.16 -11.86
C ARG A 104 19.08 5.09 -12.95
N ILE A 105 18.24 4.05 -12.88
CA ILE A 105 18.21 2.97 -13.87
C ILE A 105 17.76 3.51 -15.23
N THR A 106 16.74 4.35 -15.27
CA THR A 106 16.26 4.97 -16.52
C THR A 106 17.33 5.89 -17.13
N TYR A 107 18.07 6.61 -16.28
CA TYR A 107 19.12 7.53 -16.71
C TYR A 107 20.33 6.78 -17.28
N PHE A 108 20.89 5.84 -16.52
CA PHE A 108 22.18 5.21 -16.84
C PHE A 108 22.07 3.84 -17.52
N GLY A 109 20.88 3.24 -17.52
CA GLY A 109 20.64 1.86 -17.97
C GLY A 109 21.03 0.84 -16.91
N LYS A 110 20.60 -0.41 -17.12
CA LYS A 110 20.98 -1.57 -16.29
C LYS A 110 20.91 -2.84 -17.12
N GLY A 111 22.05 -3.52 -17.28
CA GLY A 111 22.13 -4.75 -18.06
C GLY A 111 21.75 -4.52 -19.52
N ARG A 112 20.65 -5.13 -19.97
CA ARG A 112 20.15 -5.00 -21.35
C ARG A 112 19.26 -3.77 -21.58
N MET A 113 18.82 -3.10 -20.51
CA MET A 113 18.04 -1.87 -20.63
C MET A 113 18.98 -0.69 -20.93
N PRO A 114 18.80 0.03 -22.05
CA PRO A 114 19.63 1.18 -22.35
C PRO A 114 19.33 2.35 -21.41
N GLY A 115 20.34 3.17 -21.09
CA GLY A 115 20.15 4.44 -20.40
C GLY A 115 19.67 5.56 -21.34
N PHE A 116 18.81 6.44 -20.83
CA PHE A 116 18.15 7.50 -21.60
C PHE A 116 18.65 8.91 -21.25
N GLY A 117 19.39 9.09 -20.16
CA GLY A 117 19.86 10.41 -19.72
C GLY A 117 20.86 11.03 -20.68
N GLU A 118 20.91 12.37 -20.73
CA GLU A 118 21.82 13.12 -21.61
C GLU A 118 23.29 12.72 -21.40
N ASN A 119 23.68 12.54 -20.14
CA ASN A 119 25.06 12.21 -19.76
C ASN A 119 25.32 10.70 -19.62
N CYS A 120 24.40 9.82 -20.04
CA CYS A 120 24.67 8.39 -20.03
C CYS A 120 25.84 8.05 -20.97
N THR A 121 26.80 7.28 -20.43
CA THR A 121 28.05 6.88 -21.08
C THR A 121 28.53 5.54 -20.50
N PRO A 122 29.29 4.71 -21.25
CA PRO A 122 29.64 4.79 -22.68
C PRO A 122 28.45 4.67 -23.64
N ARG A 123 28.61 5.14 -24.89
CA ARG A 123 27.52 5.20 -25.89
C ARG A 123 26.75 3.89 -26.06
N GLY A 124 27.44 2.75 -25.97
CA GLY A 124 26.86 1.41 -26.18
C GLY A 124 25.91 0.93 -25.09
N GLN A 125 25.93 1.53 -23.90
CA GLN A 125 24.97 1.20 -22.83
C GLN A 125 23.72 2.09 -22.85
N CYS A 126 23.67 3.06 -23.75
CA CYS A 126 22.64 4.09 -23.79
C CYS A 126 21.81 4.01 -25.05
N THR A 127 20.59 4.55 -25.02
CA THR A 127 19.64 4.48 -26.13
C THR A 127 20.24 5.06 -27.41
N PHE A 128 20.08 4.39 -28.54
CA PHE A 128 20.52 4.90 -29.84
C PHE A 128 19.66 6.05 -30.35
N GLY A 129 18.42 6.17 -29.86
CA GLY A 129 17.54 7.30 -30.15
C GLY A 129 17.89 8.58 -29.38
N PRO A 130 17.01 9.59 -29.42
CA PRO A 130 17.15 10.81 -28.64
C PRO A 130 17.26 10.52 -27.14
N ARG A 131 18.09 11.31 -26.46
CA ARG A 131 18.15 11.32 -24.99
C ARG A 131 16.95 12.09 -24.42
N LEU A 132 16.65 11.82 -23.17
CA LEU A 132 15.60 12.48 -22.41
C LEU A 132 16.22 13.49 -21.46
N GLN A 133 15.52 14.61 -21.26
CA GLN A 133 15.89 15.59 -20.25
C GLN A 133 15.67 15.01 -18.85
N ASP A 134 16.43 15.50 -17.86
CA ASP A 134 16.32 15.05 -16.46
C ASP A 134 14.88 15.14 -15.94
N GLU A 135 14.15 16.22 -16.26
CA GLU A 135 12.74 16.38 -15.84
C GLU A 135 11.81 15.33 -16.48
N GLU A 136 12.06 14.92 -17.74
CA GLU A 136 11.28 13.85 -18.37
C GLU A 136 11.55 12.49 -17.70
N ILE A 137 12.79 12.22 -17.31
CA ILE A 137 13.15 10.98 -16.60
C ILE A 137 12.55 10.97 -15.20
N LYS A 138 12.48 12.13 -14.54
CA LYS A 138 11.80 12.27 -13.25
C LYS A 138 10.29 11.99 -13.37
N LEU A 139 9.63 12.56 -14.38
CA LEU A 139 8.22 12.26 -14.67
C LEU A 139 8.00 10.77 -14.94
N LEU A 140 8.90 10.12 -15.68
CA LEU A 140 8.85 8.67 -15.91
C LEU A 140 9.02 7.87 -14.62
N ALA A 141 9.97 8.25 -13.75
CA ALA A 141 10.19 7.56 -12.48
C ALA A 141 8.98 7.65 -11.55
N GLN A 142 8.39 8.85 -11.44
CA GLN A 142 7.14 9.10 -10.71
C GLN A 142 5.99 8.26 -11.26
N PHE A 143 5.84 8.26 -12.59
CA PHE A 143 4.81 7.48 -13.27
C PHE A 143 4.97 5.98 -13.00
N VAL A 144 6.16 5.43 -13.17
CA VAL A 144 6.45 4.00 -12.92
C VAL A 144 6.19 3.64 -11.46
N LYS A 145 6.66 4.46 -10.51
CA LYS A 145 6.42 4.22 -9.08
C LYS A 145 4.92 4.23 -8.76
N SER A 146 4.20 5.23 -9.25
CA SER A 146 2.75 5.36 -9.06
C SER A 146 1.98 4.19 -9.68
N GLN A 147 2.38 3.72 -10.86
CA GLN A 147 1.76 2.56 -11.51
C GLN A 147 2.06 1.26 -10.77
N ALA A 148 3.30 1.06 -10.30
CA ALA A 148 3.66 -0.11 -9.51
C ALA A 148 2.82 -0.18 -8.23
N ASP A 149 2.67 0.94 -7.51
CA ASP A 149 1.86 1.03 -6.28
C ASP A 149 0.38 0.71 -6.51
N GLN A 150 -0.13 1.02 -7.70
CA GLN A 150 -1.51 0.73 -8.11
C GLN A 150 -1.68 -0.63 -8.78
N GLY A 151 -0.60 -1.40 -8.96
CA GLY A 151 -0.65 -2.71 -9.61
C GLY A 151 -0.86 -2.65 -11.13
N TRP A 152 -0.38 -1.59 -11.78
CA TRP A 152 -0.48 -1.36 -13.22
C TRP A 152 -1.93 -1.43 -13.78
N PRO A 153 -2.82 -0.52 -13.35
CA PRO A 153 -4.15 -0.42 -13.92
C PRO A 153 -4.07 0.02 -15.40
N THR A 154 -5.04 -0.43 -16.20
CA THR A 154 -5.22 0.06 -17.57
C THR A 154 -5.51 1.56 -17.56
N ILE A 155 -4.66 2.36 -18.19
CA ILE A 155 -4.89 3.81 -18.34
C ILE A 155 -5.56 4.06 -19.68
N GLU A 156 -6.79 4.54 -19.65
CA GLU A 156 -7.42 5.11 -20.83
C GLU A 156 -6.88 6.54 -21.03
N ILE A 157 -5.95 6.69 -21.98
CA ILE A 157 -5.44 8.00 -22.36
C ILE A 157 -6.40 8.57 -23.40
N SER A 158 -7.30 9.44 -22.98
CA SER A 158 -8.12 10.23 -23.89
C SER A 158 -7.20 11.10 -24.76
N GLN A 159 -7.22 10.84 -26.07
CA GLN A 159 -6.53 11.63 -27.07
C GLN A 159 -7.37 12.89 -27.32
N ASP A 160 -6.88 14.04 -26.84
CA ASP A 160 -7.29 15.36 -27.33
C ASP A 160 -6.40 15.78 -28.52
#